data_AF-A0A964IKT0-F1
#
_entry.id   AF-A0A964IKT0-F1
#
_cell.length_a   1.000
_cell.length_b   1.000
_cell.length_c   1.000
_cell.angle_alpha   90.00
_cell.angle_beta   90.00
_cell.angle_gamma   90.00
#
_symmetry.space_group_name_H-M   'P 1'
#
loop_
_entity.id
_entity.type
_entity.pdbx_description
1 polymer ?
#
loop_
_entity_poly.entity_id
_entity_poly.type
_entity_poly.pdbx_seq_one_letter_code
_entity_poly.pdbx_strand_id
1 'polypeptide(L)'
;MPTFISRLLDLVLRRQREERLSEEIQAHLDMLTDEHVAKGLSPADARLAARKSFGGVDQTKVRYREQRGLPLVDGLIQDARYSLRVIVRDRWFTAAIVVALALGIASSSTIVSLLYGMSFRGLPFDEADALVGVTGGPNRTQGRRVPFGVFETWQSSATGFASLSAEVDTVINLGDDENATDRFPGTYLSHTAFGGLRIRPTLGRDFRPEDDLAGAAPVAIIGYRVWTDRYGSDPAILGRLDARTASPPR
;
A
#
# COMPACT_ATOMS: atom_id res chain seq x y z
N MET A 1 13.52 -1.55 27.70
CA MET A 1 12.97 -2.73 27.01
C MET A 1 12.53 -3.89 27.93
N PRO A 2 13.24 -4.29 29.02
CA PRO A 2 12.83 -5.49 29.79
C PRO A 2 11.56 -5.30 30.63
N THR A 3 11.23 -4.05 30.97
CA THR A 3 10.02 -3.70 31.73
C THR A 3 8.72 -3.88 30.96
N PHE A 4 8.72 -3.81 29.63
CA PHE A 4 7.48 -3.93 28.84
C PHE A 4 7.01 -5.38 28.75
N ILE A 5 7.94 -6.33 28.63
CA ILE A 5 7.65 -7.76 28.53
C ILE A 5 7.21 -8.32 29.89
N SER A 6 7.86 -7.92 30.99
CA SER A 6 7.42 -8.29 32.33
C SER A 6 6.00 -7.76 32.59
N ARG A 7 5.70 -6.53 32.14
CA ARG A 7 4.37 -5.90 32.27
C ARG A 7 3.30 -6.55 31.38
N LEU A 8 3.67 -7.11 30.23
CA LEU A 8 2.73 -7.86 29.39
C LEU A 8 2.40 -9.23 30.01
N LEU A 9 3.40 -9.90 30.59
CA LEU A 9 3.23 -11.13 31.35
C LEU A 9 2.41 -10.92 32.64
N ASP A 10 2.50 -9.75 33.26
CA ASP A 10 1.67 -9.37 34.41
C ASP A 10 0.17 -9.40 34.10
N LEU A 11 -0.23 -9.02 32.88
CA LEU A 11 -1.63 -9.04 32.45
C LEU A 11 -2.16 -10.47 32.24
N VAL A 12 -1.30 -11.36 31.75
CA VAL A 12 -1.65 -12.77 31.50
C VAL A 12 -1.66 -13.58 32.80
N LEU A 13 -0.77 -13.26 33.75
CA LEU A 13 -0.63 -13.94 35.04
C LEU A 13 -1.46 -13.29 36.18
N ARG A 14 -2.34 -12.33 35.85
CA ARG A 14 -3.16 -11.59 36.83
C ARG A 14 -3.96 -12.52 37.75
N ARG A 15 -4.53 -13.60 37.22
CA ARG A 15 -5.32 -14.57 37.99
C ARG A 15 -4.48 -15.29 39.06
N GLN A 16 -3.30 -15.78 38.70
CA GLN A 16 -2.39 -16.45 39.65
C GLN A 16 -1.89 -15.52 40.75
N ARG A 17 -1.76 -14.21 40.48
CA ARG A 17 -1.33 -13.23 41.49
C ARG A 17 -2.44 -12.82 42.44
N GLU A 18 -3.68 -12.71 41.95
CA GLU A 18 -4.84 -12.48 42.80
C GLU A 18 -5.08 -13.66 43.75
N GLU A 19 -4.82 -14.88 43.28
CA GLU A 19 -4.81 -16.10 44.11
C GLU A 19 -3.71 -16.01 45.19
N ARG A 20 -2.45 -15.73 44.80
CA ARG A 20 -1.33 -15.60 45.75
C ARG A 20 -1.52 -14.49 46.80
N LEU A 21 -2.04 -13.32 46.40
CA LEU A 21 -2.34 -12.22 47.33
C LEU A 21 -3.46 -12.60 48.30
N SER A 22 -4.44 -13.37 47.84
CA SER A 22 -5.53 -13.86 48.70
C SER A 22 -5.02 -14.90 49.71
N GLU A 23 -4.11 -15.77 49.29
CA GLU A 23 -3.42 -16.71 50.19
C GLU A 23 -2.59 -15.99 51.25
N GLU A 24 -1.81 -14.97 50.88
CA GLU A 24 -0.98 -14.20 51.81
C GLU A 24 -1.82 -13.45 52.86
N ILE A 25 -2.94 -12.85 52.43
CA ILE A 25 -3.89 -12.20 53.35
C ILE A 25 -4.52 -13.21 54.30
N GLN A 26 -4.91 -14.38 53.78
CA GLN A 26 -5.52 -15.43 54.60
C GLN A 26 -4.54 -15.95 55.66
N ALA A 27 -3.29 -16.20 55.28
CA ALA A 27 -2.23 -16.62 56.20
C ALA A 27 -2.00 -15.58 57.31
N HIS A 28 -2.07 -14.29 57.01
CA HIS A 28 -1.94 -13.23 58.00
C HIS A 28 -3.13 -13.18 58.97
N LEU A 29 -4.36 -13.37 58.45
CA LEU A 29 -5.56 -13.46 59.29
C LEU A 29 -5.54 -14.68 60.22
N ASP A 30 -5.04 -15.80 59.73
CA ASP A 30 -4.91 -17.03 60.52
C ASP A 30 -3.87 -16.82 61.64
N MET A 31 -2.72 -16.21 61.34
CA MET A 31 -1.70 -15.87 62.33
C MET A 31 -2.22 -14.91 63.42
N LEU A 32 -2.97 -13.87 63.03
CA LEU A 32 -3.62 -12.96 63.99
C LEU A 32 -4.68 -13.68 64.82
N THR A 33 -5.41 -14.63 64.23
CA THR A 33 -6.39 -15.43 64.95
C THR A 33 -5.71 -16.28 66.02
N ASP A 34 -4.64 -16.97 65.66
CA ASP A 34 -3.87 -17.81 66.59
C ASP A 34 -3.27 -16.99 67.75
N GLU A 35 -2.81 -15.77 67.47
CA GLU A 35 -2.32 -14.84 68.50
C GLU A 35 -3.43 -14.45 69.50
N HIS A 36 -4.65 -14.21 69.01
CA HIS A 36 -5.79 -13.87 69.88
C HIS A 36 -6.27 -15.09 70.68
N VAL A 37 -6.21 -16.29 70.09
CA VAL A 37 -6.48 -17.54 70.81
C VAL A 37 -5.44 -17.75 71.91
N ALA A 38 -4.15 -17.52 71.63
CA ALA A 38 -3.08 -17.60 72.63
C ALA A 38 -3.23 -16.59 73.77
N LYS A 39 -3.86 -15.44 73.49
CA LYS A 39 -4.25 -14.43 74.49
C LYS A 39 -5.55 -14.76 75.24
N GLY A 40 -6.14 -15.93 75.00
CA GLY A 40 -7.27 -16.48 75.76
C GLY A 40 -8.66 -16.22 75.16
N LEU A 41 -8.77 -15.71 73.92
CA LEU A 41 -10.07 -15.56 73.26
C LEU A 41 -10.58 -16.89 72.70
N SER A 42 -11.91 -17.01 72.62
CA SER A 42 -12.55 -18.13 71.90
C SER A 42 -12.18 -18.08 70.41
N PRO A 43 -12.14 -19.22 69.69
CA PRO A 43 -11.80 -19.24 68.27
C PRO A 43 -12.72 -18.38 67.38
N ALA A 44 -14.00 -18.23 67.78
CA ALA A 44 -14.94 -17.38 67.05
C ALA A 44 -14.66 -15.89 67.27
N ASP A 45 -14.38 -15.49 68.51
CA ASP A 45 -14.09 -14.11 68.87
C ASP A 45 -12.70 -13.68 68.36
N ALA A 46 -11.73 -14.59 68.38
CA ALA A 46 -10.38 -14.39 67.86
C ALA A 46 -10.38 -14.08 66.35
N ARG A 47 -11.20 -14.78 65.55
CA ARG A 47 -11.34 -14.49 64.11
C ARG A 47 -11.95 -13.11 63.86
N LEU A 48 -12.91 -12.72 64.69
CA LEU A 48 -13.58 -11.44 64.55
C LEU A 48 -12.67 -10.28 64.97
N ALA A 49 -11.87 -10.50 66.03
CA ALA A 49 -10.81 -9.60 66.45
C ALA A 49 -9.70 -9.48 65.39
N ALA A 50 -9.23 -10.60 64.82
CA ALA A 50 -8.25 -10.62 63.74
C ALA A 50 -8.70 -9.81 62.51
N ARG A 51 -9.96 -9.97 62.08
CA ARG A 51 -10.53 -9.19 60.97
C ARG A 51 -10.61 -7.69 61.28
N LYS A 52 -10.94 -7.32 62.52
CA LYS A 52 -10.94 -5.91 62.97
C LYS A 52 -9.52 -5.34 63.01
N SER A 53 -8.57 -6.08 63.56
CA SER A 53 -7.16 -5.68 63.67
C SER A 53 -6.46 -5.56 62.31
N PHE A 54 -6.86 -6.38 61.32
CA PHE A 54 -6.34 -6.30 59.95
C PHE A 54 -6.81 -5.03 59.20
N GLY A 55 -7.87 -4.35 59.66
CA GLY A 55 -8.26 -3.05 59.12
C GLY A 55 -9.06 -3.07 57.80
N GLY A 56 -9.62 -4.21 57.41
CA GLY A 56 -10.51 -4.32 56.24
C GLY A 56 -9.82 -4.93 55.02
N VAL A 57 -10.06 -6.22 54.81
CA VAL A 57 -9.45 -7.03 53.74
C VAL A 57 -9.68 -6.45 52.34
N ASP A 58 -10.89 -5.98 52.05
CA ASP A 58 -11.25 -5.48 50.73
C ASP A 58 -10.55 -4.15 50.40
N GLN A 59 -10.37 -3.26 51.38
CA GLN A 59 -9.64 -2.01 51.18
C GLN A 59 -8.15 -2.26 50.93
N THR A 60 -7.55 -3.21 51.64
CA THR A 60 -6.15 -3.60 51.42
C THR A 60 -5.95 -4.20 50.03
N LYS A 61 -6.87 -5.05 49.56
CA LYS A 61 -6.82 -5.60 48.19
C LYS A 61 -6.96 -4.51 47.11
N VAL A 62 -7.85 -3.54 47.31
CA VAL A 62 -8.05 -2.43 46.35
C VAL A 62 -6.81 -1.53 46.28
N ARG A 63 -6.24 -1.10 47.42
CA ARG A 63 -5.01 -0.29 47.44
C ARG A 63 -3.83 -1.02 46.79
N TYR A 64 -3.72 -2.33 46.99
CA TYR A 64 -2.66 -3.14 46.37
C TYR A 64 -2.82 -3.24 44.85
N ARG A 65 -4.07 -3.34 44.35
CA ARG A 65 -4.38 -3.26 42.91
C ARG A 65 -4.03 -1.90 42.32
N GLU A 66 -4.33 -0.80 43.01
CA GLU A 66 -4.04 0.55 42.52
C GLU A 66 -2.53 0.88 42.52
N GLN A 67 -1.77 0.36 43.49
CA GLN A 67 -0.32 0.60 43.57
C GLN A 67 0.52 -0.23 42.57
N ARG A 68 0.03 -1.41 42.16
CA ARG A 68 0.79 -2.33 41.27
C ARG A 68 0.18 -2.53 39.89
N GLY A 69 -1.11 -2.25 39.70
CA GLY A 69 -1.76 -2.33 38.39
C GLY A 69 -1.40 -1.14 37.50
N LEU A 70 -1.51 -1.32 36.19
CA LEU A 70 -1.59 -0.20 35.25
C LEU A 70 -3.09 0.08 35.04
N PRO A 71 -3.74 0.94 35.84
CA PRO A 71 -5.19 1.11 35.81
C PRO A 71 -5.72 1.48 34.42
N LEU A 72 -4.91 2.18 33.62
CA LEU A 72 -5.22 2.48 32.22
C LEU A 72 -5.31 1.23 31.33
N VAL A 73 -4.40 0.27 31.51
CA VAL A 73 -4.35 -0.95 30.69
C VAL A 73 -5.45 -1.94 31.09
N ASP A 74 -5.69 -2.09 32.39
CA ASP A 74 -6.81 -2.92 32.88
C ASP A 74 -8.16 -2.35 32.43
N GLY A 75 -8.32 -1.01 32.48
CA GLY A 75 -9.47 -0.32 31.91
C GLY A 75 -9.62 -0.56 30.41
N LEU A 76 -8.57 -0.35 29.63
CA LEU A 76 -8.59 -0.57 28.17
C LEU A 76 -8.94 -2.01 27.79
N ILE A 77 -8.44 -3.02 28.51
CA ILE A 77 -8.76 -4.43 28.24
C ILE A 77 -10.22 -4.73 28.59
N GLN A 78 -10.71 -4.19 29.71
CA GLN A 78 -12.10 -4.35 30.11
C GLN A 78 -13.04 -3.70 29.10
N ASP A 79 -12.73 -2.48 28.67
CA ASP A 79 -13.47 -1.72 27.66
C ASP A 79 -13.44 -2.40 26.29
N ALA A 80 -12.29 -2.94 25.87
CA ALA A 80 -12.17 -3.70 24.63
C ALA A 80 -13.03 -4.98 24.65
N ARG A 81 -13.00 -5.75 25.75
CA ARG A 81 -13.83 -6.96 25.92
C ARG A 81 -15.31 -6.62 25.94
N TYR A 82 -15.67 -5.55 26.63
CA TYR A 82 -17.04 -5.08 26.70
C TYR A 82 -17.53 -4.62 25.32
N SER A 83 -16.74 -3.81 24.62
CA SER A 83 -17.04 -3.34 23.26
C SER A 83 -17.21 -4.51 22.29
N LEU A 84 -16.32 -5.51 22.33
CA LEU A 84 -16.45 -6.72 21.51
C LEU A 84 -17.75 -7.48 21.80
N ARG A 85 -18.14 -7.57 23.08
CA ARG A 85 -19.40 -8.22 23.47
C ARG A 85 -20.62 -7.45 22.94
N VAL A 86 -20.59 -6.12 22.96
CA VAL A 86 -21.65 -5.27 22.40
C VAL A 86 -21.74 -5.45 20.88
N ILE A 87 -20.61 -5.42 20.18
CA ILE A 87 -20.50 -5.67 18.73
C ILE A 87 -21.14 -7.01 18.34
N VAL A 88 -20.86 -8.07 19.10
CA VAL A 88 -21.41 -9.42 18.83
C VAL A 88 -22.91 -9.52 19.19
N ARG A 89 -23.39 -8.71 20.14
CA ARG A 89 -24.81 -8.68 20.53
C ARG A 89 -25.66 -7.99 19.48
N ASP A 90 -25.23 -6.83 18.99
CA ASP A 90 -25.99 -5.99 18.06
C ASP A 90 -25.50 -6.18 16.61
N ARG A 91 -25.67 -7.41 16.11
CA ARG A 91 -25.06 -7.89 14.85
C ARG A 91 -25.47 -7.09 13.62
N TRP A 92 -26.73 -6.66 13.52
CA TRP A 92 -27.23 -5.94 12.34
C TRP A 92 -26.72 -4.50 12.26
N PHE A 93 -26.73 -3.79 13.38
CA PHE A 93 -26.17 -2.44 13.46
C PHE A 93 -24.66 -2.46 13.20
N THR A 94 -23.96 -3.42 13.81
CA THR A 94 -22.54 -3.67 13.54
C THR A 94 -22.28 -3.95 12.07
N ALA A 95 -23.08 -4.81 11.43
CA ALA A 95 -22.91 -5.12 10.01
C ALA A 95 -23.05 -3.87 9.13
N ALA A 96 -24.04 -3.01 9.40
CA ALA A 96 -24.21 -1.76 8.66
C ALA A 96 -22.98 -0.84 8.79
N ILE A 97 -22.43 -0.69 10.01
CA ILE A 97 -21.20 0.09 10.26
C ILE A 97 -20.01 -0.52 9.53
N VAL A 98 -19.83 -1.84 9.62
CA VAL A 98 -18.73 -2.55 8.96
C VAL A 98 -18.79 -2.35 7.45
N VAL A 99 -19.97 -2.44 6.83
CA VAL A 99 -20.15 -2.19 5.39
C VAL A 99 -19.82 -0.74 5.04
N ALA A 100 -20.32 0.24 5.81
CA ALA A 100 -20.03 1.65 5.57
C ALA A 100 -18.53 1.96 5.68
N LEU A 101 -17.86 1.43 6.71
CA LEU A 101 -16.41 1.56 6.89
C LEU A 101 -15.64 0.87 5.75
N ALA A 102 -16.03 -0.35 5.38
CA ALA A 102 -15.40 -1.11 4.31
C ALA A 102 -15.49 -0.34 2.97
N LEU A 103 -16.65 0.24 2.64
CA LEU A 103 -16.82 1.05 1.43
C LEU A 103 -15.95 2.31 1.45
N GLY A 104 -15.88 3.02 2.58
CA GLY A 104 -15.03 4.21 2.70
C GLY A 104 -13.54 3.91 2.55
N ILE A 105 -13.08 2.83 3.20
CA ILE A 105 -11.69 2.37 3.13
C ILE A 105 -11.36 1.89 1.71
N ALA A 106 -12.23 1.06 1.11
CA ALA A 106 -12.02 0.54 -0.24
C ALA A 106 -11.99 1.65 -1.29
N SER A 107 -12.88 2.65 -1.19
CA SER A 107 -12.89 3.81 -2.08
C SER A 107 -11.57 4.57 -2.02
N SER A 108 -11.13 4.92 -0.82
CA SER A 108 -9.89 5.68 -0.60
C SER A 108 -8.65 4.88 -1.04
N SER A 109 -8.61 3.59 -0.71
CA SER A 109 -7.52 2.69 -1.07
C SER A 109 -7.45 2.43 -2.57
N THR A 110 -8.58 2.34 -3.27
CA THR A 110 -8.62 2.13 -4.73
C THR A 110 -8.01 3.31 -5.47
N ILE A 111 -8.35 4.54 -5.09
CA ILE A 111 -7.81 5.75 -5.71
C ILE A 111 -6.29 5.80 -5.51
N VAL A 112 -5.82 5.56 -4.28
CA VAL A 112 -4.37 5.56 -3.99
C VAL A 112 -3.66 4.43 -4.74
N SER A 113 -4.26 3.23 -4.82
CA SER A 113 -3.69 2.10 -5.55
C SER A 113 -3.63 2.36 -7.05
N LEU A 114 -4.64 3.03 -7.61
CA LEU A 114 -4.67 3.44 -9.01
C LEU A 114 -3.58 4.49 -9.29
N LEU A 115 -3.48 5.51 -8.44
CA LEU A 115 -2.43 6.53 -8.53
C LEU A 115 -1.04 5.91 -8.40
N TYR A 116 -0.85 4.96 -7.47
CA TYR A 116 0.41 4.26 -7.33
C TYR A 116 0.73 3.38 -8.54
N GLY A 117 -0.26 2.65 -9.04
CA GLY A 117 -0.12 1.81 -10.23
C GLY A 117 0.16 2.60 -11.50
N MET A 118 -0.38 3.81 -11.62
CA MET A 118 -0.16 4.69 -12.78
C MET A 118 1.12 5.53 -12.67
N SER A 119 1.45 6.06 -11.48
CA SER A 119 2.56 7.01 -11.31
C SER A 119 3.84 6.41 -10.74
N PHE A 120 3.77 5.33 -9.96
CA PHE A 120 4.91 4.83 -9.16
C PHE A 120 5.32 3.40 -9.48
N ARG A 121 4.57 2.68 -10.31
CA ARG A 121 5.13 1.52 -10.99
C ARG A 121 6.17 2.09 -11.96
N GLY A 122 7.44 2.05 -11.56
CA GLY A 122 8.55 2.53 -12.39
C GLY A 122 8.35 2.04 -13.82
N LEU A 123 8.66 2.90 -14.79
CA LEU A 123 8.54 2.53 -16.20
C LEU A 123 9.24 1.17 -16.40
N PRO A 124 8.63 0.20 -17.09
CA PRO A 124 9.16 -1.16 -17.23
C PRO A 124 10.34 -1.19 -18.21
N PHE A 125 11.30 -0.30 -18.02
CA PHE A 125 12.50 -0.12 -18.82
C PHE A 125 13.71 -0.19 -17.90
N ASP A 126 14.80 -0.73 -18.42
CA ASP A 126 16.08 -0.70 -17.73
C ASP A 126 16.49 0.75 -17.46
N GLU A 127 16.97 1.03 -16.25
CA GLU A 127 17.41 2.38 -15.85
C GLU A 127 16.30 3.45 -15.98
N ALA A 128 15.04 3.12 -15.64
CA ALA A 128 13.91 4.05 -15.68
C ALA A 128 14.16 5.39 -14.95
N ASP A 129 14.94 5.38 -13.86
CA ASP A 129 15.31 6.58 -13.09
C ASP A 129 16.25 7.53 -13.86
N ALA A 130 16.89 7.06 -14.94
CA ALA A 130 17.75 7.85 -15.81
C ALA A 130 16.99 8.52 -16.97
N LEU A 131 15.71 8.19 -17.17
CA LEU A 131 14.87 8.80 -18.20
C LEU A 131 14.42 10.19 -17.78
N VAL A 132 14.65 11.17 -18.65
CA VAL A 132 14.23 12.55 -18.42
C VAL A 132 13.46 13.09 -19.62
N GLY A 133 12.30 13.68 -19.34
CA GLY A 133 11.53 14.41 -20.34
C GLY A 133 12.13 15.81 -20.57
N VAL A 134 12.49 16.11 -21.80
CA VAL A 134 12.97 17.44 -22.21
C VAL A 134 11.87 18.13 -23.01
N THR A 135 11.37 19.25 -22.50
CA THR A 135 10.33 20.06 -23.16
C THR A 135 10.84 21.47 -23.46
N GLY A 136 10.42 22.06 -24.57
CA GLY A 136 10.74 23.45 -24.88
C GLY A 136 9.90 24.43 -24.05
N GLY A 137 10.51 25.53 -23.59
CA GLY A 137 9.81 26.66 -22.97
C GLY A 137 10.33 27.06 -21.58
N PRO A 138 9.99 28.28 -21.11
CA PRO A 138 10.52 28.84 -19.87
C PRO A 138 9.94 28.18 -18.60
N ASN A 139 8.86 27.41 -18.72
CA ASN A 139 8.17 26.80 -17.58
C ASN A 139 7.79 25.35 -17.89
N ARG A 140 8.07 24.44 -16.96
CA ARG A 140 7.75 22.99 -17.07
C ARG A 140 6.26 22.70 -17.32
N THR A 141 5.38 23.63 -16.96
CA THR A 141 3.92 23.52 -17.09
C THR A 141 3.37 23.97 -18.45
N GLN A 142 4.16 24.66 -19.27
CA GLN A 142 3.74 25.15 -20.59
C GLN A 142 4.37 24.35 -21.74
N GLY A 143 4.75 23.09 -21.48
CA GLY A 143 5.50 22.20 -22.37
C GLY A 143 5.20 22.46 -23.84
N ARG A 144 6.08 23.24 -24.49
CA ARG A 144 5.95 23.60 -25.89
C ARG A 144 6.63 22.52 -26.70
N ARG A 145 5.91 22.03 -27.71
CA ARG A 145 6.48 21.13 -28.71
C ARG A 145 7.71 21.78 -29.32
N VAL A 146 8.81 21.04 -29.34
CA VAL A 146 10.07 21.47 -29.94
C VAL A 146 9.99 21.14 -31.44
N PRO A 147 10.26 22.10 -32.35
CA PRO A 147 10.35 21.79 -33.77
C PRO A 147 11.38 20.70 -34.02
N PHE A 148 11.11 19.76 -34.94
CA PHE A 148 11.98 18.60 -35.16
C PHE A 148 13.43 19.00 -35.52
N GLY A 149 13.63 20.04 -36.33
CA GLY A 149 15.00 20.51 -36.64
C GLY A 149 15.78 21.07 -35.45
N VAL A 150 15.09 21.56 -34.41
CA VAL A 150 15.74 21.95 -33.15
C VAL A 150 16.13 20.70 -32.36
N PHE A 151 15.29 19.66 -32.37
CA PHE A 151 15.65 18.36 -31.80
C PHE A 151 16.88 17.76 -32.50
N GLU A 152 16.97 17.80 -33.83
CA GLU A 152 18.15 17.32 -34.56
C GLU A 152 19.43 18.02 -34.11
N THR A 153 19.35 19.34 -33.88
CA THR A 153 20.48 20.13 -33.35
C THR A 153 20.85 19.71 -31.93
N TRP A 154 19.87 19.41 -31.08
CA TRP A 154 20.12 18.91 -29.72
C TRP A 154 20.73 17.52 -29.75
N GLN A 155 20.21 16.63 -30.60
CA GLN A 155 20.72 15.27 -30.74
C GLN A 155 22.18 15.26 -31.20
N SER A 156 22.57 16.16 -32.11
CA SER A 156 23.96 16.24 -32.59
C SER A 156 24.92 16.91 -31.61
N SER A 157 24.41 17.75 -30.69
CA SER A 157 25.25 18.63 -29.85
C SER A 157 25.25 18.25 -28.37
N ALA A 158 24.26 17.48 -27.90
CA ALA A 158 24.13 17.12 -26.50
C ALA A 158 25.09 15.98 -26.13
N THR A 159 25.96 16.22 -25.16
CA THR A 159 26.93 15.24 -24.65
C THR A 159 26.54 14.62 -23.31
N GLY A 160 25.52 15.17 -22.65
CA GLY A 160 25.07 14.74 -21.32
C GLY A 160 24.08 13.57 -21.31
N PHE A 161 23.68 13.06 -22.48
CA PHE A 161 22.69 12.00 -22.60
C PHE A 161 23.27 10.81 -23.37
N ALA A 162 22.98 9.59 -22.90
CA ALA A 162 23.38 8.37 -23.60
C ALA A 162 22.63 8.18 -24.93
N SER A 163 21.37 8.62 -24.99
CA SER A 163 20.55 8.68 -26.19
C SER A 163 19.53 9.81 -26.04
N LEU A 164 19.15 10.42 -27.16
CA LEU A 164 18.09 11.42 -27.21
C LEU A 164 17.09 11.05 -28.31
N SER A 165 15.82 11.10 -27.98
CA SER A 165 14.72 10.66 -28.85
C SER A 165 13.60 11.68 -28.83
N ALA A 166 12.97 11.87 -30.00
CA ALA A 166 11.77 12.70 -30.13
C ALA A 166 10.54 11.82 -30.00
N GLU A 167 9.55 12.29 -29.25
CA GLU A 167 8.24 11.66 -29.17
C GLU A 167 7.11 12.67 -29.34
N VAL A 168 6.04 12.27 -30.02
CA VAL A 168 4.80 13.03 -30.09
C VAL A 168 3.61 12.07 -30.05
N ASP A 169 2.86 12.14 -28.96
CA ASP A 169 1.61 11.40 -28.81
C ASP A 169 0.55 11.90 -29.77
N THR A 170 -0.18 10.95 -30.34
CA THR A 170 -1.27 11.16 -31.28
C THR A 170 -2.29 10.03 -31.20
N VAL A 171 -3.36 10.17 -31.97
CA VAL A 171 -4.30 9.07 -32.21
C VAL A 171 -4.08 8.58 -33.64
N ILE A 172 -3.79 7.30 -33.78
CA ILE A 172 -3.60 6.64 -35.07
C ILE A 172 -4.89 5.93 -35.43
N ASN A 173 -5.46 6.25 -36.59
CA ASN A 173 -6.56 5.47 -37.15
C ASN A 173 -5.93 4.28 -37.88
N LEU A 174 -6.19 3.05 -37.41
CA LEU A 174 -5.71 1.79 -37.98
C LEU A 174 -6.85 1.08 -38.70
N GLY A 175 -6.79 0.96 -40.03
CA GLY A 175 -7.78 0.22 -40.82
C GLY A 175 -7.14 -0.50 -41.99
N ASP A 176 -7.49 -1.78 -42.19
CA ASP A 176 -6.93 -2.66 -43.21
C ASP A 176 -8.07 -3.31 -44.03
N ASP A 177 -7.74 -4.07 -45.06
CA ASP A 177 -8.75 -4.66 -45.96
C ASP A 177 -9.65 -5.70 -45.25
N GLU A 178 -9.22 -6.27 -44.12
CA GLU A 178 -9.93 -7.33 -43.39
C GLU A 178 -10.68 -6.80 -42.17
N ASN A 179 -10.28 -5.66 -41.61
CA ASN A 179 -10.80 -5.13 -40.35
C ASN A 179 -11.22 -3.67 -40.46
N ALA A 180 -12.31 -3.32 -39.79
CA ALA A 180 -12.81 -1.95 -39.70
C ALA A 180 -11.76 -0.98 -39.13
N THR A 181 -11.80 0.27 -39.58
CA THR A 181 -10.91 1.33 -39.05
C THR A 181 -11.23 1.60 -37.59
N ASP A 182 -10.25 1.36 -36.71
CA ASP A 182 -10.32 1.68 -35.29
C ASP A 182 -9.30 2.76 -34.92
N ARG A 183 -9.51 3.42 -33.78
CA ARG A 183 -8.60 4.45 -33.27
C ARG A 183 -7.76 3.89 -32.14
N PHE A 184 -6.45 3.97 -32.28
CA PHE A 184 -5.50 3.55 -31.26
C PHE A 184 -4.70 4.75 -30.76
N PRO A 185 -4.39 4.84 -29.45
CA PRO A 185 -3.33 5.72 -29.00
C PRO A 185 -2.02 5.27 -29.66
N GLY A 186 -1.28 6.23 -30.21
CA GLY A 186 0.00 5.97 -30.85
C GLY A 186 0.95 7.14 -30.67
N THR A 187 2.23 6.90 -30.94
CA THR A 187 3.28 7.88 -30.70
C THR A 187 4.21 7.87 -31.90
N TYR A 188 4.47 9.05 -32.47
CA TYR A 188 5.57 9.21 -33.42
C TYR A 188 6.87 9.23 -32.63
N LEU A 189 7.82 8.39 -33.03
CA LEU A 189 9.11 8.24 -32.38
C LEU A 189 10.22 8.41 -33.41
N SER A 190 11.32 9.06 -33.02
CA SER A 190 12.56 9.02 -33.81
C SER A 190 13.21 7.64 -33.74
N HIS A 191 14.07 7.32 -34.71
CA HIS A 191 14.73 6.01 -34.79
C HIS A 191 15.53 5.60 -33.53
N THR A 192 15.94 6.56 -32.71
CA THR A 192 16.70 6.33 -31.47
C THR A 192 15.86 5.87 -30.27
N ALA A 193 14.52 5.90 -30.35
CA ALA A 193 13.64 5.65 -29.20
C ALA A 193 13.79 4.25 -28.60
N PHE A 194 13.58 3.20 -29.39
CA PHE A 194 13.65 1.82 -28.90
C PHE A 194 15.08 1.41 -28.51
N GLY A 195 16.07 1.78 -29.33
CA GLY A 195 17.48 1.56 -29.02
C GLY A 195 17.93 2.23 -27.71
N GLY A 196 17.49 3.47 -27.47
CA GLY A 196 17.75 4.21 -26.23
C GLY A 196 17.12 3.54 -25.00
N LEU A 197 15.92 2.98 -25.16
CA LEU A 197 15.24 2.21 -24.11
C LEU A 197 15.69 0.74 -24.03
N ARG A 198 16.64 0.32 -24.88
CA ARG A 198 17.12 -1.08 -25.00
C ARG A 198 16.00 -2.08 -25.32
N ILE A 199 14.92 -1.63 -25.95
CA ILE A 199 13.81 -2.47 -26.39
C ILE A 199 14.08 -2.94 -27.81
N ARG A 200 13.69 -4.17 -28.13
CA ARG A 200 13.76 -4.70 -29.49
C ARG A 200 12.40 -5.26 -29.91
N PRO A 201 11.92 -4.96 -31.14
CA PRO A 201 10.74 -5.61 -31.68
C PRO A 201 10.90 -7.13 -31.70
N THR A 202 9.87 -7.86 -31.27
CA THR A 202 9.87 -9.33 -31.29
C THR A 202 9.79 -9.89 -32.70
N LEU A 203 9.18 -9.15 -33.62
CA LEU A 203 9.01 -9.51 -35.02
C LEU A 203 9.26 -8.29 -35.90
N GLY A 204 9.92 -8.49 -37.03
CA GLY A 204 10.24 -7.41 -37.98
C GLY A 204 11.55 -6.69 -37.65
N ARG A 205 11.57 -5.38 -37.87
CA ARG A 205 12.74 -4.51 -37.66
C ARG A 205 12.37 -3.30 -36.81
N ASP A 206 13.37 -2.72 -36.17
CA ASP A 206 13.26 -1.41 -35.54
C ASP A 206 13.27 -0.28 -36.59
N PHE A 207 12.95 0.93 -36.16
CA PHE A 207 13.16 2.16 -36.91
C PHE A 207 14.65 2.37 -37.22
N ARG A 208 14.92 2.97 -38.36
CA ARG A 208 16.27 3.25 -38.85
C ARG A 208 16.44 4.75 -39.13
N PRO A 209 17.69 5.26 -39.18
CA PRO A 209 17.93 6.68 -39.44
C PRO A 209 17.26 7.18 -40.73
N GLU A 210 17.16 6.33 -41.76
CA GLU A 210 16.49 6.68 -43.02
C GLU A 210 14.96 6.86 -42.89
N ASP A 211 14.33 6.28 -41.86
CA ASP A 211 12.89 6.40 -41.62
C ASP A 211 12.51 7.77 -41.03
N ASP A 212 13.47 8.49 -40.44
CA ASP A 212 13.26 9.84 -39.87
C ASP A 212 13.30 10.94 -40.95
N LEU A 213 13.70 10.60 -42.19
CA LEU A 213 13.84 11.57 -43.27
C LEU A 213 12.48 12.10 -43.76
N ALA A 214 12.43 13.39 -44.09
CA ALA A 214 11.24 13.98 -44.68
C ALA A 214 10.87 13.28 -46.00
N GLY A 215 9.65 12.72 -46.06
CA GLY A 215 9.16 11.97 -47.21
C GLY A 215 9.62 10.50 -47.26
N ALA A 216 10.24 9.98 -46.21
CA ALA A 216 10.50 8.56 -46.05
C ALA A 216 9.21 7.74 -46.14
N ALA A 217 9.34 6.49 -46.55
CA ALA A 217 8.23 5.55 -46.51
C ALA A 217 7.76 5.40 -45.05
N PRO A 218 6.45 5.46 -44.77
CA PRO A 218 5.98 5.36 -43.40
C PRO A 218 6.16 3.96 -42.86
N VAL A 219 6.72 3.88 -41.67
CA VAL A 219 6.96 2.64 -40.93
C VAL A 219 6.19 2.71 -39.62
N ALA A 220 5.51 1.63 -39.28
CA ALA A 220 4.79 1.52 -38.02
C ALA A 220 5.21 0.24 -37.30
N ILE A 221 5.36 0.35 -35.98
CA ILE A 221 5.52 -0.79 -35.08
C ILE A 221 4.26 -0.85 -34.23
N ILE A 222 3.57 -1.99 -34.26
CA ILE A 222 2.34 -2.19 -33.49
C ILE A 222 2.64 -2.86 -32.15
N GLY A 223 1.87 -2.50 -31.13
CA GLY A 223 1.96 -3.14 -29.82
C GLY A 223 1.53 -4.60 -29.89
N TYR A 224 2.14 -5.44 -29.05
CA TYR A 224 1.89 -6.89 -28.99
C TYR A 224 0.40 -7.23 -28.89
N ARG A 225 -0.37 -6.50 -28.08
CA ARG A 225 -1.83 -6.72 -27.94
C ARG A 225 -2.61 -6.46 -29.22
N VAL A 226 -2.22 -5.46 -30.00
CA VAL A 226 -2.86 -5.20 -31.30
C VAL A 226 -2.58 -6.38 -32.24
N TRP A 227 -1.35 -6.88 -32.25
CA TRP A 227 -0.98 -8.05 -33.04
C TRP A 227 -1.75 -9.32 -32.63
N THR A 228 -1.89 -9.60 -31.33
CA THR A 228 -2.63 -10.78 -30.85
C THR A 228 -4.13 -10.65 -31.04
N ASP A 229 -4.72 -9.52 -30.62
CA ASP A 229 -6.17 -9.39 -30.49
C ASP A 229 -6.84 -9.12 -31.84
N ARG A 230 -6.19 -8.33 -32.72
CA ARG A 230 -6.72 -7.96 -34.04
C ARG A 230 -6.25 -8.89 -35.15
N TYR A 231 -5.00 -9.32 -35.10
CA TYR A 231 -4.38 -10.09 -36.19
C TYR A 231 -4.09 -11.55 -35.83
N GLY A 232 -4.60 -12.04 -34.69
CA GLY A 232 -4.50 -13.45 -34.32
C GLY A 232 -3.06 -13.95 -34.14
N SER A 233 -2.10 -13.06 -33.87
CA SER A 233 -0.67 -13.37 -33.83
C SER A 233 -0.08 -13.85 -35.17
N ASP A 234 -0.68 -13.46 -36.30
CA ASP A 234 -0.18 -13.85 -37.63
C ASP A 234 1.15 -13.14 -37.96
N PRO A 235 2.26 -13.86 -38.17
CA PRO A 235 3.54 -13.25 -38.55
C PRO A 235 3.54 -12.68 -39.98
N ALA A 236 2.58 -13.06 -40.83
CA ALA A 236 2.45 -12.55 -42.19
C ALA A 236 1.96 -11.09 -42.27
N ILE A 237 1.73 -10.44 -41.12
CA ILE A 237 1.41 -9.01 -41.06
C ILE A 237 2.55 -8.10 -41.51
N LEU A 238 3.79 -8.58 -41.51
CA LEU A 238 4.95 -7.78 -41.94
C LEU A 238 4.78 -7.29 -43.38
N GLY A 239 4.82 -5.98 -43.58
CA GLY A 239 4.66 -5.34 -44.90
C GLY A 239 3.21 -5.26 -45.41
N ARG A 240 2.23 -5.74 -44.64
CA ARG A 240 0.81 -5.70 -45.01
C ARG A 240 0.14 -4.35 -44.71
N LEU A 241 0.64 -3.65 -43.69
CA LEU A 241 0.10 -2.35 -43.26
C LEU A 241 0.73 -1.23 -44.10
N ASP A 242 -0.04 -0.64 -45.01
CA ASP A 242 0.39 0.50 -45.82
C ASP A 242 0.19 1.84 -45.08
N ALA A 243 0.88 2.90 -45.48
CA ALA A 243 0.78 4.29 -45.01
C ALA A 243 -0.65 4.79 -44.74
N ARG A 244 -1.59 4.40 -45.61
CA ARG A 244 -2.99 4.82 -45.58
C ARG A 244 -3.76 4.18 -44.42
N THR A 245 -3.28 3.04 -43.97
CA THR A 245 -3.83 2.21 -42.90
C THR A 245 -3.66 2.89 -41.56
N ALA A 246 -2.59 3.68 -41.36
CA ALA A 246 -2.24 4.33 -40.09
C ALA A 246 -2.10 5.85 -40.30
N SER A 247 -3.22 6.56 -40.32
CA SER A 247 -3.22 8.03 -40.54
C SER A 247 -3.51 8.80 -39.24
N PRO A 248 -2.89 9.98 -39.02
CA PRO A 248 -3.30 10.89 -37.95
C PRO A 248 -4.78 11.32 -38.13
N PRO A 249 -5.43 11.86 -37.10
CA PRO A 249 -6.77 12.42 -37.26
C PRO A 249 -6.70 13.56 -38.28
N ARG A 250 -7.67 13.62 -39.19
CA ARG A 250 -7.88 14.79 -40.05
C ARG A 250 -8.22 16.02 -39.22
#